data_AF-A0A949CUC2-F1
#
_entry.id   AF-A0A949CUC2-F1
#
_cell.length_a   1.000
_cell.length_b   1.000
_cell.length_c   1.000
_cell.angle_alpha   90.00
_cell.angle_beta   90.00
_cell.angle_gamma   90.00
#
_symmetry.space_group_name_H-M   'P 1'
#
loop_
_entity.id
_entity.type
_entity.pdbx_description
1 polymer ?
#
loop_
_entity_poly.entity_id
_entity_poly.type
_entity_poly.pdbx_seq_one_letter_code
_entity_poly.pdbx_strand_id
1 'polypeptide(L)'
;MISRTLAILTLLFPTFAAAQDESSDTFDPALAKQGVTFLKTYCQRCHGDDFRYPALDVSNRATLLAPTDKKEKPFLVPENLAESRIWEAVDTDYMPPERQPQPSAEEKEAFKKWIEAGAHFPPEERPQREFRGEESILVAIENDLRNLPDDKISHTRYFSLAHLWNDTTGKEPTTEEDLRLTRAALSKLVNSLSSKSRIVVPRIVDGEFGTVLAIDMRDYGWDDWHWNEVLKTYPYGLKVNSQSATNIYRQTQTRVPYLRADWFIASASRPPLYHTLLNIPMNAKALEAGLGVDILRNFESGKLSRSAFQKSGVSQQNRMLERHDTTGGGRYYWKSYDMLPGTAAQGDFTRRPLGPQFEELGNKQLAPFKHDGGEIIWSLPNGLQGYMLVTGDDARIDEGPIQVVFDPNAHSGSVTIVNGISCMGCHKHGMFPWEKDDIRPLFEGRRGQALADKVLELFPENASMQQLVRKDQKLFMIALEEAIGAFVKVGSDADRSIEDFPEPITRVSRRYQLDITLEDASRELGLGENKQALSSPRLLRELGLANWSNAQGTVSRETWETAYGRLAREMEIGVPIRVR
;
A
#
# COMPACT_ATOMS: atom_id res chain seq x y z
N MET A 1 92.67 24.97 15.71
CA MET A 1 91.28 25.10 15.21
C MET A 1 90.47 23.97 15.82
N ILE A 2 89.30 24.31 16.36
CA ILE A 2 88.59 23.55 17.39
C ILE A 2 88.03 22.23 16.83
N SER A 3 88.47 21.11 17.41
CA SER A 3 87.81 19.80 17.33
C SER A 3 87.27 19.49 18.72
N ARG A 4 85.96 19.29 18.85
CA ARG A 4 85.32 18.83 20.09
C ARG A 4 84.40 17.66 19.78
N THR A 5 84.84 16.53 20.31
CA THR A 5 84.22 15.22 20.42
C THR A 5 82.85 15.31 21.09
N LEU A 6 81.82 14.74 20.46
CA LEU A 6 80.46 14.65 20.98
C LEU A 6 80.31 13.31 21.72
N ALA A 7 79.99 13.35 23.02
CA ALA A 7 79.65 12.18 23.81
C ALA A 7 78.18 11.79 23.55
N ILE A 8 77.97 10.58 23.05
CA ILE A 8 76.65 9.97 22.84
C ILE A 8 76.25 9.27 24.13
N LEU A 9 75.15 9.73 24.75
CA LEU A 9 74.53 9.13 25.93
C LEU A 9 73.56 8.03 25.46
N THR A 10 73.90 6.78 25.73
CA THR A 10 73.09 5.58 25.44
C THR A 10 71.96 5.46 26.46
N LEU A 11 70.71 5.67 26.02
CA LEU A 11 69.50 5.34 26.79
C LEU A 11 68.89 4.04 26.26
N LEU A 12 68.90 3.02 27.11
CA LEU A 12 68.25 1.73 26.92
C LEU A 12 66.72 1.91 26.85
N PHE A 13 66.13 1.55 25.71
CA PHE A 13 64.70 1.29 25.61
C PHE A 13 64.46 -0.24 25.70
N PRO A 14 63.60 -0.71 26.60
CA PRO A 14 63.22 -2.11 26.65
C PRO A 14 62.39 -2.46 25.42
N THR A 15 62.77 -3.55 24.75
CA THR A 15 61.99 -4.21 23.71
C THR A 15 60.69 -4.74 24.33
N PHE A 16 59.58 -4.02 24.12
CA PHE A 16 58.26 -4.61 24.27
C PHE A 16 58.00 -5.51 23.06
N ALA A 17 57.95 -6.81 23.32
CA ALA A 17 57.38 -7.77 22.40
C ALA A 17 55.91 -7.37 22.17
N ALA A 18 55.57 -7.02 20.93
CA ALA A 18 54.19 -6.93 20.51
C ALA A 18 53.59 -8.33 20.61
N ALA A 19 52.85 -8.59 21.68
CA ALA A 19 51.86 -9.64 21.68
C ALA A 19 50.89 -9.31 20.54
N GLN A 20 50.85 -10.19 19.53
CA GLN A 20 49.77 -10.21 18.56
C GLN A 20 48.49 -10.44 19.34
N ASP A 21 47.67 -9.40 19.45
CA ASP A 21 46.32 -9.51 19.96
C ASP A 21 45.46 -10.14 18.85
N GLU A 22 45.52 -11.46 18.75
CA GLU A 22 44.52 -12.28 18.07
C GLU A 22 43.26 -12.33 18.94
N SER A 23 42.43 -11.29 18.85
CA SER A 23 41.01 -11.38 19.18
C SER A 23 40.21 -10.54 18.19
N SER A 24 40.06 -11.06 16.98
CA SER A 24 38.93 -10.66 16.14
C SER A 24 37.65 -11.14 16.83
N ASP A 25 36.88 -10.23 17.43
CA ASP A 25 35.45 -10.45 17.65
C ASP A 25 34.86 -10.77 16.27
N THR A 26 34.57 -12.04 16.06
CA THR A 26 34.22 -12.59 14.75
C THR A 26 32.74 -12.32 14.48
N PHE A 27 32.44 -11.16 13.91
CA PHE A 27 31.18 -10.96 13.22
C PHE A 27 31.01 -12.08 12.18
N ASP A 28 30.05 -12.98 12.41
CA ASP A 28 29.70 -14.08 11.49
C ASP A 28 28.54 -13.62 10.58
N PRO A 29 28.80 -13.31 9.30
CA PRO A 29 27.77 -12.86 8.38
C PRO A 29 26.71 -13.94 8.09
N ALA A 30 27.07 -15.23 8.17
CA ALA A 30 26.16 -16.33 7.92
C ALA A 30 25.15 -16.46 9.07
N LEU A 31 25.63 -16.39 10.31
CA LEU A 31 24.78 -16.38 11.50
C LEU A 31 23.88 -15.14 11.55
N ALA A 32 24.41 -13.97 11.21
CA ALA A 32 23.64 -12.73 11.07
C ALA A 32 22.51 -12.86 10.05
N LYS A 33 22.80 -13.45 8.88
CA LYS A 33 21.81 -13.73 7.83
C LYS A 33 20.75 -14.73 8.28
N GLN A 34 21.12 -15.78 9.00
CA GLN A 34 20.18 -16.77 9.55
C GLN A 34 19.20 -16.12 10.53
N GLY A 35 19.69 -15.30 11.46
CA GLY A 35 18.84 -14.59 12.42
C GLY A 35 17.82 -13.66 11.77
N VAL A 36 18.25 -12.85 10.79
CA VAL A 36 17.33 -11.99 10.04
C VAL A 36 16.36 -12.81 9.18
N THR A 37 16.81 -13.90 8.56
CA THR A 37 15.93 -14.79 7.78
C THR A 37 14.85 -15.39 8.67
N PHE A 38 15.19 -15.79 9.90
CA PHE A 38 14.22 -16.27 10.88
C PHE A 38 13.13 -15.23 11.16
N LEU A 39 13.51 -13.96 11.41
CA LEU A 39 12.55 -12.87 11.62
C LEU A 39 11.64 -12.67 10.39
N LYS A 40 12.20 -12.70 9.18
CA LYS A 40 11.43 -12.56 7.93
C LYS A 40 10.42 -13.69 7.75
N THR A 41 10.86 -14.93 7.94
CA THR A 41 10.04 -16.13 7.71
C THR A 41 8.93 -16.27 8.73
N TYR A 42 9.23 -16.07 10.01
CA TYR A 42 8.33 -16.44 11.11
C TYR A 42 7.63 -15.25 11.77
N CYS A 43 8.15 -14.03 11.62
CA CYS A 43 7.68 -12.87 12.41
C CYS A 43 7.13 -11.72 11.54
N GLN A 44 7.77 -11.39 10.41
CA GLN A 44 7.55 -10.14 9.67
C GLN A 44 6.10 -9.95 9.19
N ARG A 45 5.45 -11.02 8.71
CA ARG A 45 4.07 -10.92 8.19
C ARG A 45 3.11 -10.27 9.20
N CYS A 46 3.23 -10.64 10.48
CA CYS A 46 2.40 -10.09 11.54
C CYS A 46 3.01 -8.85 12.21
N HIS A 47 4.34 -8.80 12.30
CA HIS A 47 5.10 -7.80 13.06
C HIS A 47 6.01 -6.95 12.17
N GLY A 48 5.47 -6.44 11.06
CA GLY A 48 6.20 -5.63 10.08
C GLY A 48 5.35 -5.30 8.85
N ASP A 49 4.48 -6.23 8.44
CA ASP A 49 3.55 -6.02 7.32
C ASP A 49 2.13 -5.70 7.82
N ASP A 50 1.52 -6.60 8.61
CA ASP A 50 0.14 -6.43 9.12
C ASP A 50 0.04 -5.59 10.41
N PHE A 51 1.18 -5.29 11.06
CA PHE A 51 1.25 -4.56 12.34
C PHE A 51 0.26 -5.06 13.42
N ARG A 52 0.09 -6.39 13.56
CA ARG A 52 -0.79 -7.04 14.54
C ARG A 52 -0.47 -6.64 15.99
N TYR A 53 0.80 -6.28 16.23
CA TYR A 53 1.25 -5.61 17.45
C TYR A 53 1.92 -4.29 17.03
N PRO A 54 1.21 -3.14 17.09
CA PRO A 54 1.68 -1.90 16.46
C PRO A 54 3.04 -1.39 16.93
N ALA A 55 3.46 -1.73 18.15
CA ALA A 55 4.73 -1.29 18.71
C ALA A 55 5.93 -2.18 18.33
N LEU A 56 5.71 -3.28 17.59
CA LEU A 56 6.75 -4.21 17.17
C LEU A 56 6.84 -4.27 15.64
N ASP A 57 7.96 -3.79 15.13
CA ASP A 57 8.42 -3.98 13.76
C ASP A 57 9.74 -4.74 13.77
N VAL A 58 9.73 -6.00 13.34
CA VAL A 58 10.90 -6.88 13.27
C VAL A 58 11.81 -6.60 12.08
N SER A 59 11.32 -5.83 11.11
CA SER A 59 12.15 -5.37 9.99
C SER A 59 13.07 -4.21 10.39
N ASN A 60 12.78 -3.57 11.52
CA ASN A 60 13.53 -2.42 12.02
C ASN A 60 14.31 -2.78 13.30
N ARG A 61 15.64 -2.87 13.17
CA ARG A 61 16.52 -3.19 14.31
C ARG A 61 16.38 -2.18 15.46
N ALA A 62 16.16 -0.90 15.17
CA ALA A 62 16.07 0.11 16.21
C ALA A 62 14.85 -0.12 17.11
N THR A 63 13.71 -0.50 16.55
CA THR A 63 12.49 -0.80 17.32
C THR A 63 12.57 -2.10 18.10
N LEU A 64 13.33 -3.09 17.62
CA LEU A 64 13.61 -4.32 18.35
C LEU A 64 14.43 -4.06 19.63
N LEU A 65 15.44 -3.19 19.53
CA LEU A 65 16.35 -2.88 20.63
C LEU A 65 15.79 -1.81 21.59
N ALA A 66 14.98 -0.90 21.07
CA ALA A 66 14.39 0.22 21.81
C ALA A 66 12.94 0.41 21.35
N PRO A 67 11.96 -0.16 22.09
CA PRO A 67 10.55 0.01 21.79
C PRO A 67 10.15 1.48 21.77
N THR A 68 9.17 1.82 20.92
CA THR A 68 8.69 3.20 20.79
C THR A 68 8.04 3.71 22.08
N ASP A 69 7.36 2.84 22.82
CA ASP A 69 6.92 3.14 24.19
C ASP A 69 8.06 2.87 25.18
N LYS A 70 8.56 3.93 25.82
CA LYS A 70 9.66 3.86 26.81
C LYS A 70 9.30 3.07 28.07
N LYS A 71 8.02 2.71 28.26
CA LYS A 71 7.57 1.84 29.36
C LYS A 71 7.71 0.35 29.02
N GLU A 72 7.86 0.01 27.75
CA GLU A 72 8.06 -1.37 27.33
C GLU A 72 9.53 -1.80 27.45
N LYS A 73 9.74 -3.06 27.84
CA LYS A 73 11.05 -3.69 27.77
C LYS A 73 11.43 -3.97 26.31
N PRO A 74 12.72 -3.88 25.94
CA PRO A 74 13.22 -4.28 24.62
C PRO A 74 12.69 -5.63 24.18
N PHE A 75 12.39 -5.76 22.88
CA PHE A 75 11.97 -7.03 22.31
C PHE A 75 13.15 -7.97 22.09
N LEU A 76 14.32 -7.39 21.85
CA LEU A 76 15.58 -8.08 21.60
C LEU A 76 16.69 -7.39 22.41
N VAL A 77 17.40 -8.17 23.23
CA VAL A 77 18.57 -7.71 23.98
C VAL A 77 19.78 -8.52 23.50
N PRO A 78 20.70 -7.91 22.73
CA PRO A 78 21.93 -8.55 22.29
C PRO A 78 22.67 -9.24 23.43
N GLU A 79 23.19 -10.44 23.18
CA GLU A 79 23.98 -11.24 24.12
C GLU A 79 23.22 -11.69 25.38
N ASN A 80 21.92 -11.40 25.50
CA ASN A 80 21.10 -11.74 26.65
C ASN A 80 19.74 -12.33 26.23
N LEU A 81 19.70 -13.66 26.13
CA LEU A 81 18.48 -14.41 25.82
C LEU A 81 17.38 -14.22 26.87
N ALA A 82 17.74 -14.15 28.15
CA ALA A 82 16.76 -14.12 29.24
C ALA A 82 15.94 -12.82 29.28
N GLU A 83 16.53 -11.71 28.83
CA GLU A 83 15.82 -10.42 28.70
C GLU A 83 15.26 -10.20 27.28
N SER A 84 15.53 -11.11 26.34
CA SER A 84 15.00 -11.04 24.96
C SER A 84 13.58 -11.64 24.89
N ARG A 85 12.55 -10.79 24.99
CA ARG A 85 11.13 -11.19 24.89
C ARG A 85 10.83 -12.01 23.63
N ILE A 86 11.51 -11.71 22.53
CA ILE A 86 11.35 -12.48 21.28
C ILE A 86 11.81 -13.92 21.43
N TRP A 87 12.88 -14.17 22.19
CA TRP A 87 13.34 -15.53 22.46
C TRP A 87 12.37 -16.25 23.38
N GLU A 88 11.91 -15.62 24.47
CA GLU A 88 10.90 -16.20 25.37
C GLU A 88 9.65 -16.65 24.59
N ALA A 89 9.16 -15.82 23.67
CA ALA A 89 8.00 -16.15 22.85
C ALA A 89 8.25 -17.34 21.90
N VAL A 90 9.46 -17.46 21.34
CA VAL A 90 9.86 -18.56 20.44
C VAL A 90 10.12 -19.86 21.23
N ASP A 91 10.75 -19.77 22.40
CA ASP A 91 11.09 -20.91 23.25
C ASP A 91 9.85 -21.56 23.86
N THR A 92 8.85 -20.74 24.23
CA THR A 92 7.57 -21.20 24.79
C THR A 92 6.53 -21.63 23.74
N ASP A 93 6.88 -21.65 22.46
CA ASP A 93 5.95 -21.89 21.34
C ASP A 93 4.75 -20.92 21.30
N TYR A 94 4.83 -19.79 22.00
CA TYR A 94 3.81 -18.75 21.96
C TYR A 94 3.79 -18.05 20.60
N MET A 95 4.97 -17.88 19.99
CA MET A 95 5.14 -17.36 18.64
C MET A 95 6.03 -18.29 17.80
N PRO A 96 5.68 -18.54 16.53
CA PRO A 96 4.46 -18.09 15.82
C PRO A 96 3.17 -18.77 16.33
N PRO A 97 1.97 -18.18 16.14
CA PRO A 97 0.71 -18.82 16.57
C PRO A 97 0.47 -20.19 15.90
N GLU A 98 -0.26 -21.10 16.56
CA GLU A 98 -0.43 -22.51 16.13
C GLU A 98 -0.81 -22.75 14.65
N ARG A 99 -1.50 -21.80 14.01
CA ARG A 99 -1.91 -21.89 12.59
C ARG A 99 -0.91 -21.31 11.60
N GLN A 100 0.29 -20.95 12.05
CA GLN A 100 1.36 -20.40 11.23
C GLN A 100 2.51 -21.40 11.08
N PRO A 101 3.37 -21.24 10.05
CA PRO A 101 4.61 -22.00 9.94
C PRO A 101 5.40 -21.93 11.25
N GLN A 102 5.78 -23.09 11.77
CA GLN A 102 6.53 -23.20 13.02
C GLN A 102 8.02 -23.43 12.71
N PRO A 103 8.94 -22.76 13.42
CA PRO A 103 10.37 -23.00 13.26
C PRO A 103 10.75 -24.40 13.77
N SER A 104 11.67 -25.06 13.05
CA SER A 104 12.27 -26.31 13.49
C SER A 104 13.17 -26.13 14.72
N ALA A 105 13.53 -27.22 15.39
CA ALA A 105 14.47 -27.17 16.52
C ALA A 105 15.84 -26.60 16.08
N GLU A 106 16.29 -26.93 14.88
CA GLU A 106 17.53 -26.42 14.30
C GLU A 106 17.45 -24.92 14.02
N GLU A 107 16.31 -24.43 13.49
CA GLU A 107 16.10 -23.00 13.23
C GLU A 107 16.01 -22.20 14.54
N LYS A 108 15.34 -22.73 15.56
CA LYS A 108 15.33 -22.12 16.90
C LYS A 108 16.72 -22.04 17.50
N GLU A 109 17.51 -23.11 17.40
CA GLU A 109 18.89 -23.11 17.90
C GLU A 109 19.79 -22.14 17.13
N ALA A 110 19.61 -22.00 15.82
CA ALA A 110 20.32 -20.99 15.03
C ALA A 110 19.93 -19.56 15.43
N PHE A 111 18.63 -19.32 15.65
CA PHE A 111 18.12 -18.03 16.12
C PHE A 111 18.64 -17.69 17.52
N LYS A 112 18.67 -18.67 18.42
CA LYS A 112 19.25 -18.56 19.76
C LYS A 112 20.72 -18.13 19.70
N LYS A 113 21.55 -18.85 18.93
CA LYS A 113 22.97 -18.54 18.74
C LYS A 113 23.19 -17.15 18.18
N TRP A 114 22.32 -16.72 17.26
CA TRP A 114 22.39 -15.36 16.71
C TRP A 114 22.17 -14.29 17.78
N ILE A 115 21.21 -14.48 18.69
CA ILE A 115 20.98 -13.54 19.80
C ILE A 115 22.18 -13.52 20.76
N GLU A 116 22.68 -14.71 21.13
CA GLU A 116 23.86 -14.87 21.99
C GLU A 116 25.11 -14.22 21.37
N ALA A 117 25.25 -14.28 20.05
CA ALA A 117 26.33 -13.64 19.29
C ALA A 117 26.08 -12.14 19.01
N GLY A 118 25.29 -11.46 19.85
CA GLY A 118 25.06 -10.02 19.77
C GLY A 118 23.95 -9.56 18.83
N ALA A 119 23.16 -10.50 18.28
CA ALA A 119 22.06 -10.21 17.37
C ALA A 119 22.45 -9.22 16.25
N HIS A 120 23.66 -9.43 15.70
CA HIS A 120 24.20 -8.59 14.66
C HIS A 120 23.36 -8.74 13.40
N PHE A 121 22.89 -7.63 12.87
CA PHE A 121 22.31 -7.63 11.52
C PHE A 121 23.47 -7.71 10.53
N PRO A 122 23.31 -8.43 9.41
CA PRO A 122 24.31 -8.38 8.37
C PRO A 122 24.53 -6.92 7.96
N PRO A 123 25.77 -6.48 7.68
CA PRO A 123 25.99 -5.16 7.11
C PRO A 123 25.07 -5.03 5.90
N GLU A 124 24.41 -3.88 5.77
CA GLU A 124 23.46 -3.65 4.69
C GLU A 124 24.13 -3.95 3.35
N GLU A 125 23.78 -5.08 2.73
CA GLU A 125 24.14 -5.36 1.34
C GLU A 125 23.40 -4.36 0.47
N ARG A 126 24.06 -3.25 0.17
CA ARG A 126 23.51 -2.19 -0.66
C ARG A 126 23.46 -2.68 -2.11
N PRO A 127 22.29 -2.58 -2.78
CA PRO A 127 22.19 -2.98 -4.17
C PRO A 127 23.24 -2.26 -5.03
N GLN A 128 24.01 -3.01 -5.79
CA GLN A 128 24.91 -2.44 -6.80
C GLN A 128 24.15 -2.43 -8.12
N ARG A 129 23.73 -1.25 -8.56
CA ARG A 129 22.90 -1.07 -9.76
C ARG A 129 23.48 0.02 -10.65
N GLU A 130 23.37 -0.20 -11.96
CA GLU A 130 23.67 0.84 -12.94
C GLU A 130 22.67 1.99 -12.79
N PHE A 131 23.16 3.22 -12.75
CA PHE A 131 22.32 4.41 -12.65
C PHE A 131 21.43 4.57 -13.89
N ARG A 132 20.14 4.82 -13.68
CA ARG A 132 19.14 5.04 -14.73
C ARG A 132 18.68 6.49 -14.71
N GLY A 133 19.24 7.30 -15.62
CA GLY A 133 18.86 8.70 -15.80
C GLY A 133 17.77 8.92 -16.86
N GLU A 134 17.39 10.18 -17.07
CA GLU A 134 16.34 10.59 -18.01
C GLU A 134 16.52 9.99 -19.41
N GLU A 135 17.74 10.06 -19.97
CA GLU A 135 18.01 9.55 -21.31
C GLU A 135 17.74 8.04 -21.42
N SER A 136 18.03 7.27 -20.37
CA SER A 136 17.78 5.83 -20.37
C SER A 136 16.27 5.50 -20.43
N ILE A 137 15.43 6.33 -19.81
CA ILE A 137 13.97 6.23 -19.86
C ILE A 137 13.48 6.57 -21.27
N LEU A 138 13.94 7.71 -21.81
CA LEU A 138 13.52 8.16 -23.14
C LEU A 138 13.93 7.19 -24.24
N VAL A 139 15.13 6.61 -24.18
CA VAL A 139 15.58 5.59 -25.14
C VAL A 139 14.74 4.32 -25.04
N ALA A 140 14.39 3.86 -23.84
CA ALA A 140 13.52 2.70 -23.67
C ALA A 140 12.13 2.95 -24.28
N ILE A 141 11.55 4.13 -24.04
CA ILE A 141 10.26 4.54 -24.62
C ILE A 141 10.34 4.62 -26.15
N GLU A 142 11.34 5.30 -26.70
CA GLU A 142 11.47 5.45 -28.15
C GLU A 142 11.66 4.09 -28.84
N ASN A 143 12.44 3.19 -28.24
CA ASN A 143 12.61 1.83 -28.75
C ASN A 143 11.31 1.01 -28.70
N ASP A 144 10.51 1.14 -27.65
CA ASP A 144 9.19 0.49 -27.59
C ASP A 144 8.27 1.03 -28.70
N LEU A 145 8.15 2.36 -28.83
CA LEU A 145 7.31 3.00 -29.84
C LEU A 145 7.66 2.57 -31.27
N ARG A 146 8.96 2.42 -31.61
CA ARG A 146 9.39 1.96 -32.94
C ARG A 146 8.93 0.53 -33.27
N ASN A 147 8.67 -0.29 -32.25
CA ASN A 147 8.27 -1.70 -32.40
C ASN A 147 6.76 -1.90 -32.24
N LEU A 148 6.01 -0.85 -31.89
CA LEU A 148 4.56 -0.92 -31.73
C LEU A 148 3.84 -0.78 -33.08
N PRO A 149 2.68 -1.44 -33.25
CA PRO A 149 1.76 -1.12 -34.34
C PRO A 149 1.31 0.34 -34.29
N ASP A 150 1.17 0.98 -35.46
CA ASP A 150 0.81 2.40 -35.59
C ASP A 150 -0.43 2.80 -34.78
N ASP A 151 -1.44 1.92 -34.72
CA ASP A 151 -2.71 2.17 -34.02
C ASP A 151 -2.58 2.19 -32.48
N LYS A 152 -1.44 1.74 -31.93
CA LYS A 152 -1.17 1.73 -30.49
C LYS A 152 -0.34 2.91 -30.02
N ILE A 153 0.44 3.53 -30.91
CA ILE A 153 1.44 4.55 -30.58
C ILE A 153 0.79 5.72 -29.81
N SER A 154 -0.29 6.31 -30.32
CA SER A 154 -0.96 7.46 -29.69
C SER A 154 -1.67 7.12 -28.37
N HIS A 155 -1.97 5.85 -28.11
CA HIS A 155 -2.67 5.38 -26.92
C HIS A 155 -1.77 4.78 -25.85
N THR A 156 -0.47 4.62 -26.16
CA THR A 156 0.48 4.04 -25.23
C THR A 156 0.95 5.11 -24.24
N ARG A 157 1.00 4.74 -22.96
CA ARG A 157 1.52 5.56 -21.86
C ARG A 157 2.50 4.76 -21.04
N TYR A 158 3.45 5.46 -20.43
CA TYR A 158 4.56 4.83 -19.75
C TYR A 158 4.62 5.21 -18.26
N PHE A 159 5.26 4.37 -17.47
CA PHE A 159 5.54 4.60 -16.06
C PHE A 159 7.00 4.27 -15.78
N SER A 160 7.67 5.12 -15.02
CA SER A 160 9.07 4.95 -14.62
C SER A 160 9.20 4.67 -13.13
N LEU A 161 10.08 3.72 -12.81
CA LEU A 161 10.58 3.38 -11.48
C LEU A 161 12.07 3.74 -11.36
N ALA A 162 12.66 4.45 -12.32
CA ALA A 162 14.10 4.71 -12.37
C ALA A 162 14.65 5.35 -11.09
N HIS A 163 13.92 6.29 -10.49
CA HIS A 163 14.34 6.93 -9.24
C HIS A 163 14.34 5.96 -8.05
N LEU A 164 13.42 4.99 -8.00
CA LEU A 164 13.41 3.92 -7.01
C LEU A 164 14.56 2.93 -7.26
N TRP A 165 14.80 2.58 -8.52
CA TRP A 165 15.93 1.73 -8.90
C TRP A 165 17.26 2.33 -8.43
N ASN A 166 17.43 3.64 -8.61
CA ASN A 166 18.62 4.40 -8.23
C ASN A 166 18.82 4.56 -6.71
N ASP A 167 17.80 4.25 -5.90
CA ASP A 167 17.89 4.35 -4.44
C ASP A 167 18.61 3.14 -3.85
N THR A 168 19.95 3.19 -3.92
CA THR A 168 20.87 2.15 -3.44
C THR A 168 21.64 2.56 -2.18
N THR A 169 21.61 3.85 -1.84
CA THR A 169 22.46 4.45 -0.79
C THR A 169 21.68 5.07 0.36
N GLY A 170 20.35 5.18 0.23
CA GLY A 170 19.47 5.71 1.27
C GLY A 170 19.56 4.93 2.57
N LYS A 171 18.94 5.47 3.63
CA LYS A 171 18.88 4.79 4.94
C LYS A 171 18.11 3.46 4.84
N GLU A 172 17.11 3.40 3.96
CA GLU A 172 16.35 2.19 3.63
C GLU A 172 16.31 2.05 2.11
N PRO A 173 17.39 1.56 1.48
CA PRO A 173 17.50 1.51 0.02
C PRO A 173 16.41 0.61 -0.56
N THR A 174 15.96 0.93 -1.77
CA THR A 174 14.93 0.17 -2.46
C THR A 174 15.47 -1.21 -2.85
N THR A 175 14.86 -2.28 -2.35
CA THR A 175 15.25 -3.67 -2.67
C THR A 175 14.63 -4.15 -3.99
N GLU A 176 15.06 -5.32 -4.51
CA GLU A 176 14.37 -5.93 -5.66
C GLU A 176 12.93 -6.33 -5.29
N GLU A 177 12.68 -6.72 -4.04
CA GLU A 177 11.33 -6.99 -3.55
C GLU A 177 10.44 -5.74 -3.63
N ASP A 178 10.95 -4.57 -3.22
CA ASP A 178 10.23 -3.31 -3.32
C ASP A 178 9.92 -2.93 -4.78
N LEU A 179 10.85 -3.18 -5.71
CA LEU A 179 10.65 -2.95 -7.14
C LEU A 179 9.57 -3.88 -7.71
N ARG A 180 9.62 -5.19 -7.39
CA ARG A 180 8.58 -6.16 -7.76
C ARG A 180 7.22 -5.75 -7.22
N LEU A 181 7.15 -5.36 -5.94
CA LEU A 181 5.92 -4.86 -5.32
C LEU A 181 5.41 -3.57 -5.97
N THR A 182 6.29 -2.69 -6.44
CA THR A 182 5.89 -1.47 -7.14
C THR A 182 5.30 -1.77 -8.52
N ARG A 183 5.88 -2.70 -9.27
CA ARG A 183 5.31 -3.18 -10.55
C ARG A 183 3.94 -3.84 -10.32
N ALA A 184 3.83 -4.65 -9.27
CA ALA A 184 2.58 -5.27 -8.84
C ALA A 184 1.52 -4.23 -8.43
N ALA A 185 1.91 -3.20 -7.68
CA ALA A 185 1.04 -2.10 -7.28
C ALA A 185 0.49 -1.33 -8.49
N LEU A 186 1.36 -1.00 -9.46
CA LEU A 186 0.94 -0.35 -10.69
C LEU A 186 -0.07 -1.20 -11.44
N SER A 187 0.21 -2.50 -11.62
CA SER A 187 -0.68 -3.44 -12.29
C SER A 187 -2.01 -3.62 -11.57
N LYS A 188 -1.98 -3.78 -10.24
CA LYS A 188 -3.20 -3.86 -9.45
C LYS A 188 -4.03 -2.59 -9.62
N LEU A 189 -3.41 -1.41 -9.51
CA LEU A 189 -4.14 -0.14 -9.51
C LEU A 189 -4.74 0.19 -10.88
N VAL A 190 -3.98 0.09 -11.97
CA VAL A 190 -4.53 0.36 -13.32
C VAL A 190 -5.69 -0.59 -13.65
N ASN A 191 -5.66 -1.85 -13.20
CA ASN A 191 -6.79 -2.77 -13.33
C ASN A 191 -7.92 -2.49 -12.33
N SER A 192 -7.63 -1.97 -11.13
CA SER A 192 -8.65 -1.56 -10.14
C SER A 192 -9.37 -0.26 -10.52
N LEU A 193 -8.84 0.46 -11.50
CA LEU A 193 -9.39 1.67 -12.10
C LEU A 193 -9.95 1.43 -13.51
N SER A 194 -10.12 0.16 -13.90
CA SER A 194 -10.56 -0.25 -15.24
C SER A 194 -12.06 -0.52 -15.28
N SER A 195 -12.68 -0.11 -16.40
CA SER A 195 -14.06 -0.50 -16.74
C SER A 195 -14.13 -1.77 -17.61
N LYS A 196 -12.98 -2.36 -17.95
CA LYS A 196 -12.90 -3.54 -18.83
C LYS A 196 -12.97 -4.84 -18.04
N SER A 197 -13.40 -5.92 -18.72
CA SER A 197 -13.56 -7.26 -18.13
C SER A 197 -12.29 -8.09 -18.11
N ARG A 198 -11.25 -7.69 -18.83
CA ARG A 198 -9.97 -8.40 -18.90
C ARG A 198 -8.94 -7.69 -18.02
N ILE A 199 -8.14 -8.46 -17.31
CA ILE A 199 -6.96 -7.95 -16.63
C ILE A 199 -5.82 -7.84 -17.64
N VAL A 200 -5.17 -6.69 -17.69
CA VAL A 200 -4.02 -6.44 -18.56
C VAL A 200 -2.85 -5.99 -17.70
N VAL A 201 -1.79 -6.79 -17.71
CA VAL A 201 -0.56 -6.52 -16.96
C VAL A 201 0.32 -5.54 -17.76
N PRO A 202 0.80 -4.44 -17.16
CA PRO A 202 1.72 -3.51 -17.82
C PRO A 202 2.97 -4.22 -18.34
N ARG A 203 3.42 -3.87 -19.55
CA ARG A 203 4.61 -4.48 -20.17
C ARG A 203 5.87 -3.80 -19.69
N ILE A 204 6.87 -4.57 -19.27
CA ILE A 204 8.24 -4.05 -19.09
C ILE A 204 8.85 -3.81 -20.47
N VAL A 205 9.42 -2.62 -20.70
CA VAL A 205 9.96 -2.22 -22.01
C VAL A 205 11.47 -1.97 -22.03
N ASP A 206 12.11 -2.00 -20.87
CA ASP A 206 13.56 -1.86 -20.70
C ASP A 206 14.25 -3.16 -20.29
N GLY A 207 13.64 -4.31 -20.58
CA GLY A 207 14.26 -5.63 -20.43
C GLY A 207 14.60 -5.97 -18.97
N GLU A 208 15.86 -6.31 -18.72
CA GLU A 208 16.33 -6.80 -17.42
C GLU A 208 16.25 -5.76 -16.29
N PHE A 209 16.20 -4.47 -16.61
CA PHE A 209 16.10 -3.41 -15.60
C PHE A 209 14.70 -3.37 -14.97
N GLY A 210 13.64 -3.59 -15.76
CA GLY A 210 12.27 -3.55 -15.27
C GLY A 210 11.88 -2.23 -14.64
N THR A 211 12.43 -1.11 -15.14
CA THR A 211 12.19 0.25 -14.61
C THR A 211 11.24 1.07 -15.45
N VAL A 212 10.95 0.67 -16.69
CA VAL A 212 9.97 1.35 -17.56
C VAL A 212 8.87 0.38 -17.93
N LEU A 213 7.63 0.72 -17.58
CA LEU A 213 6.44 -0.06 -17.90
C LEU A 213 5.53 0.70 -18.85
N ALA A 214 4.91 -0.01 -19.78
CA ALA A 214 3.99 0.54 -20.77
C ALA A 214 2.59 -0.06 -20.63
N ILE A 215 1.60 0.80 -20.85
CA ILE A 215 0.18 0.43 -20.97
C ILE A 215 -0.41 0.98 -22.26
N ASP A 216 -1.39 0.29 -22.83
CA ASP A 216 -2.34 0.89 -23.79
C ASP A 216 -3.57 1.34 -22.99
N MET A 217 -3.86 2.64 -22.96
CA MET A 217 -4.96 3.18 -22.14
C MET A 217 -6.32 2.54 -22.47
N ARG A 218 -6.52 2.08 -23.71
CA ARG A 218 -7.78 1.48 -24.16
C ARG A 218 -8.07 0.14 -23.49
N ASP A 219 -7.02 -0.58 -23.09
CA ASP A 219 -7.14 -1.84 -22.33
C ASP A 219 -7.79 -1.64 -20.95
N TYR A 220 -7.80 -0.40 -20.43
CA TYR A 220 -8.39 -0.03 -19.14
C TYR A 220 -9.69 0.78 -19.31
N GLY A 221 -10.07 1.07 -20.56
CA GLY A 221 -11.21 1.94 -20.88
C GLY A 221 -10.93 3.42 -20.68
N TRP A 222 -9.66 3.81 -20.68
CA TRP A 222 -9.23 5.20 -20.62
C TRP A 222 -8.99 5.77 -22.01
N ASP A 223 -9.04 7.09 -22.08
CA ASP A 223 -8.74 7.90 -23.25
C ASP A 223 -7.86 9.10 -22.85
N ASP A 224 -7.66 10.03 -23.78
CA ASP A 224 -6.84 11.22 -23.53
C ASP A 224 -7.41 12.12 -22.44
N TRP A 225 -8.73 12.14 -22.23
CA TRP A 225 -9.33 12.92 -21.14
C TRP A 225 -8.89 12.36 -19.79
N HIS A 226 -9.00 11.05 -19.58
CA HIS A 226 -8.54 10.39 -18.34
C HIS A 226 -7.08 10.67 -18.05
N TRP A 227 -6.20 10.55 -19.08
CA TRP A 227 -4.79 10.84 -18.92
C TRP A 227 -4.55 12.31 -18.54
N ASN A 228 -5.27 13.24 -19.18
CA ASN A 228 -5.12 14.66 -18.88
C ASN A 228 -5.58 15.01 -17.46
N GLU A 229 -6.62 14.35 -16.91
CA GLU A 229 -7.00 14.51 -15.51
C GLU A 229 -5.88 14.11 -14.54
N VAL A 230 -5.14 13.03 -14.86
CA VAL A 230 -3.93 12.65 -14.12
C VAL A 230 -2.84 13.71 -14.26
N LEU A 231 -2.60 14.21 -15.48
CA LEU A 231 -1.56 15.20 -15.73
C LEU A 231 -1.82 16.56 -15.06
N LYS A 232 -3.08 16.92 -14.78
CA LYS A 232 -3.41 18.17 -14.07
C LYS A 232 -2.85 18.21 -12.65
N THR A 233 -2.68 17.05 -12.02
CA THR A 233 -2.18 16.94 -10.63
C THR A 233 -0.73 16.46 -10.56
N TYR A 234 -0.11 16.10 -11.69
CA TYR A 234 1.25 15.55 -11.72
C TYR A 234 2.33 16.62 -11.47
N PRO A 235 3.07 16.58 -10.34
CA PRO A 235 4.01 17.64 -9.98
C PRO A 235 5.36 17.52 -10.71
N TYR A 236 5.66 16.35 -11.26
CA TYR A 236 6.96 16.02 -11.87
C TYR A 236 6.98 16.18 -13.40
N GLY A 237 5.94 16.78 -13.99
CA GLY A 237 5.85 16.98 -15.44
C GLY A 237 6.89 17.99 -15.94
N LEU A 238 7.96 17.50 -16.58
CA LEU A 238 9.01 18.32 -17.19
C LEU A 238 9.03 18.15 -18.71
N LYS A 239 9.19 19.27 -19.43
CA LYS A 239 9.53 19.28 -20.85
C LYS A 239 11.05 19.25 -20.96
N VAL A 240 11.57 18.15 -21.50
CA VAL A 240 13.00 17.94 -21.73
C VAL A 240 13.34 18.29 -23.17
N ASN A 241 14.48 18.93 -23.39
CA ASN A 241 14.95 19.29 -24.71
C ASN A 241 15.95 18.25 -25.25
N SER A 242 15.43 17.16 -25.81
CA SER A 242 16.22 16.17 -26.54
C SER A 242 15.50 15.71 -27.81
N GLN A 243 16.25 15.12 -28.74
CA GLN A 243 15.68 14.57 -29.97
C GLN A 243 14.69 13.43 -29.65
N SER A 244 15.07 12.53 -28.74
CA SER A 244 14.25 11.42 -28.25
C SER A 244 12.95 11.94 -27.64
N ALA A 245 13.01 12.91 -26.72
CA ALA A 245 11.83 13.52 -26.11
C ALA A 245 10.88 14.14 -27.16
N THR A 246 11.43 14.91 -28.11
CA THR A 246 10.65 15.55 -29.17
C THR A 246 9.94 14.52 -30.07
N ASN A 247 10.59 13.41 -30.37
CA ASN A 247 9.99 12.32 -31.13
C ASN A 247 8.87 11.63 -30.35
N ILE A 248 9.08 11.37 -29.06
CA ILE A 248 8.09 10.74 -28.18
C ILE A 248 6.85 11.62 -28.05
N TYR A 249 7.01 12.92 -27.79
CA TYR A 249 5.87 13.85 -27.66
C TYR A 249 5.00 13.87 -28.92
N ARG A 250 5.65 13.84 -30.09
CA ARG A 250 4.97 13.83 -31.40
C ARG A 250 4.25 12.52 -31.66
N GLN A 251 4.87 11.39 -31.36
CA GLN A 251 4.29 10.06 -31.61
C GLN A 251 3.13 9.77 -30.66
N THR A 252 3.33 9.99 -29.36
CA THR A 252 2.33 9.72 -28.32
C THR A 252 1.23 10.78 -28.24
N GLN A 253 1.36 11.89 -28.97
CA GLN A 253 0.43 13.03 -28.96
C GLN A 253 0.20 13.65 -27.57
N THR A 254 1.19 13.53 -26.68
CA THR A 254 1.14 14.12 -25.32
C THR A 254 2.45 14.80 -24.97
N ARG A 255 2.37 15.81 -24.10
CA ARG A 255 3.53 16.55 -23.58
C ARG A 255 4.23 15.83 -22.42
N VAL A 256 3.53 14.90 -21.77
CA VAL A 256 4.04 14.09 -20.66
C VAL A 256 3.67 12.63 -20.97
N PRO A 257 4.57 11.89 -21.65
CA PRO A 257 4.31 10.54 -22.14
C PRO A 257 4.50 9.46 -21.08
N TYR A 258 5.19 9.79 -19.99
CA TYR A 258 5.41 8.89 -18.88
C TYR A 258 5.19 9.57 -17.53
N LEU A 259 4.86 8.77 -16.52
CA LEU A 259 4.69 9.21 -15.14
C LEU A 259 5.65 8.47 -14.22
N ARG A 260 5.88 9.01 -13.03
CA ARG A 260 6.47 8.26 -11.93
C ARG A 260 5.46 7.26 -11.40
N ALA A 261 5.84 5.98 -11.34
CA ALA A 261 4.92 4.91 -10.95
C ALA A 261 4.45 5.06 -9.50
N ASP A 262 5.37 5.34 -8.57
CA ASP A 262 5.08 5.53 -7.14
C ASP A 262 4.10 6.68 -6.88
N TRP A 263 4.31 7.82 -7.55
CA TRP A 263 3.37 8.95 -7.50
C TRP A 263 2.01 8.55 -8.04
N PHE A 264 1.96 7.91 -9.22
CA PHE A 264 0.67 7.51 -9.79
C PHE A 264 -0.06 6.53 -8.86
N ILE A 265 0.65 5.57 -8.28
CA ILE A 265 0.10 4.62 -7.31
C ILE A 265 -0.48 5.35 -6.11
N ALA A 266 0.26 6.30 -5.53
CA ALA A 266 -0.20 7.06 -4.38
C ALA A 266 -1.37 8.00 -4.73
N SER A 267 -1.29 8.75 -5.82
CA SER A 267 -2.29 9.77 -6.14
C SER A 267 -3.56 9.19 -6.76
N ALA A 268 -3.46 8.18 -7.64
CA ALA A 268 -4.62 7.60 -8.32
C ALA A 268 -5.38 6.56 -7.48
N SER A 269 -4.81 6.08 -6.38
CA SER A 269 -5.55 5.28 -5.39
C SER A 269 -6.41 6.11 -4.43
N ARG A 270 -6.44 7.44 -4.59
CA ARG A 270 -7.14 8.39 -3.72
C ARG A 270 -8.01 9.35 -4.54
N PRO A 271 -9.09 9.92 -3.98
CA PRO A 271 -9.83 11.00 -4.62
C PRO A 271 -8.95 12.25 -4.80
N PRO A 272 -9.20 13.08 -5.83
CA PRO A 272 -10.27 12.93 -6.81
C PRO A 272 -9.94 11.91 -7.93
N LEU A 273 -8.68 11.53 -8.14
CA LEU A 273 -8.28 10.69 -9.27
C LEU A 273 -8.93 9.30 -9.24
N TYR A 274 -9.02 8.67 -8.06
CA TYR A 274 -9.69 7.38 -7.90
C TYR A 274 -11.14 7.42 -8.42
N HIS A 275 -11.86 8.48 -8.06
CA HIS A 275 -13.24 8.71 -8.47
C HIS A 275 -13.36 8.99 -9.96
N THR A 276 -12.48 9.84 -10.48
CA THR A 276 -12.45 10.24 -11.89
C THR A 276 -12.12 9.06 -12.80
N LEU A 277 -11.08 8.29 -12.49
CA LEU A 277 -10.58 7.23 -13.36
C LEU A 277 -11.48 5.99 -13.39
N LEU A 278 -12.16 5.70 -12.27
CA LEU A 278 -13.15 4.63 -12.20
C LEU A 278 -14.57 5.11 -12.56
N ASN A 279 -14.75 6.40 -12.87
CA ASN A 279 -16.03 7.05 -13.14
C ASN A 279 -17.10 6.74 -12.07
N ILE A 280 -16.69 6.86 -10.80
CA ILE A 280 -17.61 6.62 -9.67
C ILE A 280 -18.68 7.73 -9.69
N PRO A 281 -19.97 7.42 -9.54
CA PRO A 281 -21.02 8.43 -9.54
C PRO A 281 -21.09 9.20 -8.22
N MET A 282 -21.83 10.31 -8.22
CA MET A 282 -21.94 11.21 -7.05
C MET A 282 -22.81 10.67 -5.90
N ASN A 283 -23.51 9.55 -6.07
CA ASN A 283 -24.33 8.94 -5.04
C ASN A 283 -24.54 7.42 -5.26
N ALA A 284 -24.94 6.71 -4.19
CA ALA A 284 -25.14 5.26 -4.23
C ALA A 284 -26.22 4.85 -5.23
N LYS A 285 -27.35 5.58 -5.30
CA LYS A 285 -28.47 5.25 -6.20
C LYS A 285 -28.05 5.18 -7.67
N ALA A 286 -27.19 6.10 -8.11
CA ALA A 286 -26.65 6.09 -9.47
C ALA A 286 -25.70 4.91 -9.71
N LEU A 287 -24.90 4.52 -8.72
CA LEU A 287 -24.05 3.32 -8.80
C LEU A 287 -24.90 2.05 -8.87
N GLU A 288 -25.87 1.93 -7.97
CA GLU A 288 -26.81 0.81 -7.89
C GLU A 288 -27.56 0.63 -9.23
N ALA A 289 -28.07 1.72 -9.80
CA ALA A 289 -28.70 1.69 -11.13
C ALA A 289 -27.74 1.21 -12.23
N GLY A 290 -26.49 1.68 -12.23
CA GLY A 290 -25.46 1.24 -13.19
C GLY A 290 -25.08 -0.24 -13.05
N LEU A 291 -25.20 -0.80 -11.85
CA LEU A 291 -24.96 -2.22 -11.54
C LEU A 291 -26.22 -3.09 -11.70
N GLY A 292 -27.37 -2.49 -11.99
CA GLY A 292 -28.66 -3.18 -12.05
C GLY A 292 -29.14 -3.69 -10.69
N VAL A 293 -28.71 -3.05 -9.60
CA VAL A 293 -29.12 -3.34 -8.22
C VAL A 293 -30.33 -2.48 -7.87
N ASP A 294 -31.48 -3.13 -7.67
CA ASP A 294 -32.72 -2.48 -7.23
C ASP A 294 -32.98 -2.86 -5.77
N ILE A 295 -32.61 -1.97 -4.84
CA ILE A 295 -32.66 -2.23 -3.40
C ILE A 295 -34.10 -2.49 -2.94
N LEU A 296 -35.07 -1.68 -3.36
CA LEU A 296 -36.47 -1.82 -2.96
C LEU A 296 -37.05 -3.13 -3.48
N ARG A 297 -36.87 -3.43 -4.77
CA ARG A 297 -37.37 -4.68 -5.36
C ARG A 297 -36.74 -5.90 -4.71
N ASN A 298 -35.44 -5.85 -4.41
CA ASN A 298 -34.74 -6.92 -3.72
C ASN A 298 -35.24 -7.08 -2.28
N PHE A 299 -35.52 -5.98 -1.59
CA PHE A 299 -36.15 -6.00 -0.26
C PHE A 299 -37.54 -6.64 -0.30
N GLU A 300 -38.41 -6.22 -1.21
CA GLU A 300 -39.77 -6.74 -1.34
C GLU A 300 -39.78 -8.24 -1.68
N SER A 301 -38.91 -8.66 -2.60
CA SER A 301 -38.85 -10.04 -3.11
C SER A 301 -37.95 -10.99 -2.32
N GLY A 302 -37.31 -10.52 -1.24
CA GLY A 302 -36.41 -11.35 -0.42
C GLY A 302 -35.07 -11.67 -1.09
N LYS A 303 -34.70 -10.94 -2.14
CA LYS A 303 -33.49 -11.17 -2.97
C LYS A 303 -32.32 -10.30 -2.53
N LEU A 304 -32.06 -10.27 -1.24
CA LEU A 304 -30.87 -9.69 -0.63
C LEU A 304 -30.44 -10.51 0.57
N SER A 305 -29.25 -10.27 1.09
CA SER A 305 -28.76 -10.96 2.28
C SER A 305 -28.17 -9.96 3.26
N ARG A 306 -28.61 -10.02 4.51
CA ARG A 306 -28.15 -9.14 5.60
C ARG A 306 -27.43 -9.87 6.70
N SER A 307 -26.49 -9.17 7.31
CA SER A 307 -25.91 -9.52 8.61
C SER A 307 -25.68 -8.23 9.41
N ALA A 308 -25.86 -8.26 10.72
CA ALA A 308 -25.63 -7.09 11.57
C ALA A 308 -25.01 -7.45 12.92
N PHE A 309 -24.26 -6.49 13.45
CA PHE A 309 -23.45 -6.63 14.66
C PHE A 309 -23.55 -5.39 15.52
N GLN A 310 -23.43 -5.54 16.84
CA GLN A 310 -23.41 -4.40 17.75
C GLN A 310 -22.07 -3.62 17.75
N LYS A 311 -20.97 -4.29 17.38
CA LYS A 311 -19.62 -3.70 17.21
C LYS A 311 -18.87 -4.41 16.09
N SER A 312 -17.98 -3.70 15.41
CA SER A 312 -17.10 -4.25 14.36
C SER A 312 -15.64 -3.80 14.53
N GLY A 313 -14.72 -4.38 13.75
CA GLY A 313 -13.30 -4.00 13.79
C GLY A 313 -12.98 -2.59 13.29
N VAL A 314 -13.87 -1.98 12.50
CA VAL A 314 -13.69 -0.66 11.86
C VAL A 314 -14.70 0.40 12.32
N SER A 315 -15.79 -0.02 12.96
CA SER A 315 -16.77 0.87 13.61
C SER A 315 -17.05 0.43 15.05
N GLN A 316 -17.03 1.41 15.96
CA GLN A 316 -17.35 1.21 17.37
C GLN A 316 -18.87 1.16 17.66
N GLN A 317 -19.70 1.33 16.63
CA GLN A 317 -21.16 1.37 16.72
C GLN A 317 -21.81 0.17 16.00
N ASN A 318 -23.14 0.08 16.07
CA ASN A 318 -23.93 -0.90 15.34
C ASN A 318 -23.65 -0.79 13.83
N ARG A 319 -23.35 -1.93 13.18
CA ARG A 319 -23.15 -2.00 11.72
C ARG A 319 -24.01 -3.10 11.11
N MET A 320 -24.68 -2.79 10.00
CA MET A 320 -25.37 -3.76 9.17
C MET A 320 -24.70 -3.85 7.81
N LEU A 321 -24.51 -5.06 7.33
CA LEU A 321 -24.04 -5.38 5.99
C LEU A 321 -25.21 -5.91 5.17
N GLU A 322 -25.30 -5.46 3.93
CA GLU A 322 -26.31 -5.87 2.97
C GLU A 322 -25.65 -6.24 1.65
N ARG A 323 -25.99 -7.41 1.12
CA ARG A 323 -25.48 -7.96 -0.13
C ARG A 323 -26.59 -8.06 -1.17
N HIS A 324 -26.27 -7.65 -2.38
CA HIS A 324 -27.06 -7.87 -3.59
C HIS A 324 -26.23 -8.56 -4.67
N ASP A 325 -26.89 -9.36 -5.50
CA ASP A 325 -26.32 -9.78 -6.78
C ASP A 325 -26.52 -8.66 -7.81
N THR A 326 -25.52 -8.41 -8.64
CA THR A 326 -25.62 -7.44 -9.75
C THR A 326 -26.12 -8.12 -11.04
N THR A 327 -26.58 -7.33 -12.01
CA THR A 327 -27.00 -7.87 -13.31
C THR A 327 -25.84 -8.53 -14.06
N GLY A 328 -26.09 -9.68 -14.69
CA GLY A 328 -25.08 -10.45 -15.43
C GLY A 328 -24.61 -11.73 -14.74
N GLY A 329 -24.96 -11.93 -13.46
CA GLY A 329 -24.68 -13.16 -12.70
C GLY A 329 -23.23 -13.28 -12.25
N GLY A 330 -23.01 -13.82 -11.05
CA GLY A 330 -21.66 -14.10 -10.52
C GLY A 330 -20.89 -12.88 -9.99
N ARG A 331 -21.50 -11.69 -9.97
CA ARG A 331 -20.96 -10.43 -9.45
C ARG A 331 -21.80 -9.96 -8.25
N TYR A 332 -21.25 -9.06 -7.45
CA TYR A 332 -21.82 -8.68 -6.16
C TYR A 332 -21.73 -7.17 -5.89
N TYR A 333 -22.62 -6.71 -5.02
CA TYR A 333 -22.65 -5.39 -4.42
C TYR A 333 -22.89 -5.54 -2.92
N TRP A 334 -22.04 -4.94 -2.11
CA TRP A 334 -22.13 -4.87 -0.66
C TRP A 334 -22.29 -3.42 -0.23
N LYS A 335 -23.18 -3.17 0.73
CA LYS A 335 -23.35 -1.89 1.39
C LYS A 335 -23.34 -2.09 2.90
N SER A 336 -22.56 -1.27 3.61
CA SER A 336 -22.72 -1.12 5.06
C SER A 336 -23.65 0.05 5.39
N TYR A 337 -24.32 -0.08 6.52
CA TYR A 337 -25.07 0.98 7.17
C TYR A 337 -24.44 1.22 8.53
N ASP A 338 -23.79 2.38 8.69
CA ASP A 338 -23.01 2.76 9.86
C ASP A 338 -23.69 3.89 10.64
N MET A 339 -23.49 3.92 11.96
CA MET A 339 -24.17 4.83 12.89
C MET A 339 -23.16 5.75 13.58
N LEU A 340 -23.57 7.00 13.85
CA LEU A 340 -22.82 7.90 14.72
C LEU A 340 -22.98 7.51 16.20
N PRO A 341 -21.98 7.82 17.05
CA PRO A 341 -22.14 7.75 18.49
C PRO A 341 -23.33 8.60 18.96
N GLY A 342 -24.19 8.05 19.80
CA GLY A 342 -25.36 8.75 20.34
C GLY A 342 -26.63 8.69 19.48
N THR A 343 -26.59 8.13 18.27
CA THR A 343 -27.79 7.90 17.42
C THR A 343 -28.40 6.49 17.60
N ALA A 344 -27.91 5.73 18.59
CA ALA A 344 -28.21 4.31 18.81
C ALA A 344 -29.71 3.95 18.80
N ALA A 345 -30.60 4.82 19.28
CA ALA A 345 -32.04 4.55 19.29
C ALA A 345 -32.67 4.50 17.88
N GLN A 346 -32.11 5.25 16.91
CA GLN A 346 -32.58 5.30 15.53
C GLN A 346 -31.91 4.21 14.67
N GLY A 347 -30.73 3.75 15.07
CA GLY A 347 -29.94 2.65 14.49
C GLY A 347 -29.96 1.35 15.30
N ASP A 348 -30.97 1.12 16.15
CA ASP A 348 -31.09 -0.10 16.96
C ASP A 348 -31.64 -1.24 16.10
N PHE A 349 -30.76 -2.03 15.51
CA PHE A 349 -31.15 -3.16 14.65
C PHE A 349 -31.93 -4.25 15.38
N THR A 350 -31.87 -4.33 16.72
CA THR A 350 -32.70 -5.30 17.48
C THR A 350 -34.19 -4.94 17.43
N ARG A 351 -34.49 -3.66 17.20
CA ARG A 351 -35.86 -3.12 17.09
C ARG A 351 -36.22 -2.72 15.67
N ARG A 352 -35.21 -2.35 14.86
CA ARG A 352 -35.34 -1.78 13.52
C ARG A 352 -34.46 -2.51 12.50
N PRO A 353 -34.66 -3.81 12.24
CA PRO A 353 -33.75 -4.60 11.39
C PRO A 353 -34.01 -4.49 9.88
N LEU A 354 -35.10 -3.82 9.47
CA LEU A 354 -35.62 -3.95 8.10
C LEU A 354 -35.12 -2.89 7.10
N GLY A 355 -34.02 -2.21 7.39
CA GLY A 355 -33.36 -1.33 6.42
C GLY A 355 -33.68 0.16 6.63
N PRO A 356 -33.08 1.04 5.81
CA PRO A 356 -33.48 2.44 5.74
C PRO A 356 -34.94 2.58 5.27
N GLN A 357 -35.53 3.75 5.51
CA GLN A 357 -36.87 4.06 5.05
C GLN A 357 -36.90 4.16 3.51
N PHE A 358 -37.77 3.38 2.87
CA PHE A 358 -38.14 3.50 1.46
C PHE A 358 -39.28 4.50 1.32
N GLU A 359 -39.14 5.46 0.41
CA GLU A 359 -40.16 6.49 0.16
C GLU A 359 -41.46 5.86 -0.34
N GLU A 360 -41.35 4.84 -1.18
CA GLU A 360 -42.44 4.13 -1.84
C GLU A 360 -43.32 3.33 -0.84
N LEU A 361 -42.72 2.86 0.25
CA LEU A 361 -43.44 2.11 1.28
C LEU A 361 -44.06 3.02 2.34
N GLY A 362 -43.49 4.22 2.56
CA GLY A 362 -43.93 5.17 3.58
C GLY A 362 -44.19 4.51 4.93
N ASN A 363 -45.32 4.83 5.56
CA ASN A 363 -45.71 4.30 6.87
C ASN A 363 -46.04 2.80 6.89
N LYS A 364 -46.07 2.12 5.74
CA LYS A 364 -46.30 0.67 5.66
C LYS A 364 -45.03 -0.12 5.94
N GLN A 365 -43.85 0.50 5.83
CA GLN A 365 -42.60 -0.19 6.11
C GLN A 365 -42.50 -0.53 7.60
N LEU A 366 -42.26 -1.80 7.88
CA LEU A 366 -42.06 -2.26 9.24
C LEU A 366 -40.65 -1.91 9.71
N ALA A 367 -40.56 -1.33 10.90
CA ALA A 367 -39.30 -1.20 11.65
C ALA A 367 -38.10 -0.61 10.87
N PRO A 368 -38.25 0.55 10.20
CA PRO A 368 -37.14 1.21 9.50
C PRO A 368 -36.12 1.79 10.49
N PHE A 369 -34.85 1.82 10.08
CA PHE A 369 -33.77 2.53 10.77
C PHE A 369 -33.33 3.79 10.01
N LYS A 370 -32.56 4.65 10.68
CA LYS A 370 -31.78 5.71 10.04
C LYS A 370 -30.30 5.38 10.17
N HIS A 371 -29.52 5.59 9.11
CA HIS A 371 -28.05 5.48 9.13
C HIS A 371 -27.41 6.85 8.90
N ASP A 372 -26.15 6.97 9.31
CA ASP A 372 -25.39 8.22 9.24
C ASP A 372 -24.29 8.17 8.16
N GLY A 373 -23.95 6.98 7.68
CA GLY A 373 -23.03 6.76 6.57
C GLY A 373 -23.04 5.30 6.10
N GLY A 374 -22.14 5.00 5.17
CA GLY A 374 -21.95 3.64 4.68
C GLY A 374 -20.71 3.50 3.81
N GLU A 375 -20.25 2.26 3.68
CA GLU A 375 -19.19 1.83 2.79
C GLU A 375 -19.80 0.86 1.76
N ILE A 376 -19.45 1.06 0.50
CA ILE A 376 -19.94 0.27 -0.62
C ILE A 376 -18.74 -0.42 -1.26
N ILE A 377 -18.89 -1.73 -1.52
CA ILE A 377 -17.91 -2.55 -2.21
C ILE A 377 -18.63 -3.34 -3.30
N TRP A 378 -18.15 -3.26 -4.54
CA TRP A 378 -18.74 -4.03 -5.64
C TRP A 378 -17.67 -4.71 -6.48
N SER A 379 -18.05 -5.79 -7.16
CA SER A 379 -17.17 -6.46 -8.12
C SER A 379 -17.13 -5.68 -9.44
N LEU A 380 -15.92 -5.31 -9.88
CA LEU A 380 -15.66 -4.75 -11.20
C LEU A 380 -15.80 -5.82 -12.30
N PRO A 381 -15.96 -5.43 -13.57
CA PRO A 381 -16.10 -6.37 -14.67
C PRO A 381 -14.93 -7.36 -14.80
N ASN A 382 -13.73 -6.98 -14.38
CA ASN A 382 -12.53 -7.83 -14.35
C ASN A 382 -12.37 -8.67 -13.07
N GLY A 383 -13.28 -8.54 -12.10
CA GLY A 383 -13.26 -9.30 -10.85
C GLY A 383 -12.52 -8.69 -9.68
N LEU A 384 -11.78 -7.60 -9.89
CA LEU A 384 -11.31 -6.75 -8.79
C LEU A 384 -12.50 -6.02 -8.14
N GLN A 385 -12.23 -5.21 -7.13
CA GLN A 385 -13.26 -4.48 -6.37
C GLN A 385 -13.19 -2.97 -6.62
N GLY A 386 -14.36 -2.34 -6.70
CA GLY A 386 -14.53 -0.90 -6.57
C GLY A 386 -15.06 -0.54 -5.19
N TYR A 387 -14.78 0.67 -4.73
CA TYR A 387 -15.08 1.15 -3.39
C TYR A 387 -15.73 2.53 -3.42
N MET A 388 -16.71 2.75 -2.56
CA MET A 388 -17.40 4.04 -2.44
C MET A 388 -17.80 4.30 -1.00
N LEU A 389 -17.44 5.47 -0.48
CA LEU A 389 -17.92 5.96 0.81
C LEU A 389 -19.14 6.86 0.59
N VAL A 390 -20.13 6.76 1.47
CA VAL A 390 -21.34 7.57 1.41
C VAL A 390 -21.78 8.12 2.76
N THR A 391 -22.46 9.27 2.73
CA THR A 391 -23.21 9.84 3.85
C THR A 391 -24.55 9.11 4.08
N GLY A 392 -25.26 9.46 5.15
CA GLY A 392 -26.59 8.92 5.46
C GLY A 392 -27.70 9.25 4.45
N ASP A 393 -27.47 10.19 3.53
CA ASP A 393 -28.32 10.48 2.37
C ASP A 393 -27.77 9.90 1.05
N ASP A 394 -26.83 8.95 1.15
CA ASP A 394 -26.20 8.23 0.05
C ASP A 394 -25.35 9.09 -0.91
N ALA A 395 -24.99 10.31 -0.53
CA ALA A 395 -24.05 11.14 -1.30
C ALA A 395 -22.61 10.63 -1.16
N ARG A 396 -21.86 10.62 -2.26
CA ARG A 396 -20.45 10.19 -2.27
C ARG A 396 -19.58 11.14 -1.45
N ILE A 397 -18.66 10.57 -0.66
CA ILE A 397 -17.61 11.31 0.03
C ILE A 397 -16.22 10.74 -0.26
N ASP A 398 -15.21 11.58 -0.07
CA ASP A 398 -13.81 11.23 -0.26
C ASP A 398 -13.23 10.53 0.98
N GLU A 399 -13.66 10.98 2.16
CA GLU A 399 -13.15 10.54 3.46
C GLU A 399 -14.29 10.23 4.43
N GLY A 400 -14.17 9.11 5.15
CA GLY A 400 -15.11 8.71 6.20
C GLY A 400 -14.84 9.49 7.50
N PRO A 401 -15.87 10.06 8.15
CA PRO A 401 -15.69 10.72 9.45
C PRO A 401 -15.18 9.74 10.51
N ILE A 402 -14.07 10.07 11.19
CA ILE A 402 -13.42 9.21 12.21
C ILE A 402 -14.39 8.80 13.34
N GLN A 403 -15.40 9.61 13.62
CA GLN A 403 -16.41 9.31 14.64
C GLN A 403 -17.33 8.14 14.23
N VAL A 404 -17.43 7.83 12.93
CA VAL A 404 -18.26 6.76 12.37
C VAL A 404 -17.43 5.50 12.12
N VAL A 405 -16.29 5.66 11.44
CA VAL A 405 -15.40 4.59 10.98
C VAL A 405 -13.95 5.04 10.97
N PHE A 406 -13.02 4.14 11.24
CA PHE A 406 -11.58 4.43 11.21
C PHE A 406 -10.77 3.23 10.67
N ASP A 407 -9.61 3.54 10.10
CA ASP A 407 -8.64 2.55 9.63
C ASP A 407 -7.57 2.32 10.72
N PRO A 408 -7.63 1.21 11.49
CA PRO A 408 -6.69 0.95 12.58
C PRO A 408 -5.25 0.80 12.09
N ASN A 409 -5.06 0.43 10.82
CA ASN A 409 -3.76 0.20 10.24
C ASN A 409 -3.19 1.44 9.55
N ALA A 410 -3.98 2.53 9.44
CA ALA A 410 -3.58 3.76 8.77
C ALA A 410 -3.03 3.55 7.35
N HIS A 411 -3.72 2.78 6.52
CA HIS A 411 -3.31 2.51 5.12
C HIS A 411 -3.19 3.78 4.28
N SER A 412 -4.00 4.81 4.57
CA SER A 412 -3.95 6.11 3.88
C SER A 412 -2.79 7.01 4.32
N GLY A 413 -2.08 6.65 5.41
CA GLY A 413 -1.14 7.49 6.14
C GLY A 413 -1.72 8.09 7.43
N SER A 414 -3.02 7.90 7.69
CA SER A 414 -3.69 8.30 8.94
C SER A 414 -4.83 7.33 9.26
N VAL A 415 -5.42 7.44 10.46
CA VAL A 415 -6.60 6.64 10.85
C VAL A 415 -7.87 6.99 10.08
N THR A 416 -7.87 8.07 9.29
CA THR A 416 -8.98 8.43 8.41
C THR A 416 -9.11 7.43 7.27
N ILE A 417 -10.32 6.92 7.04
CA ILE A 417 -10.63 6.11 5.86
C ILE A 417 -10.72 7.02 4.66
N VAL A 418 -9.77 6.89 3.73
CA VAL A 418 -9.78 7.57 2.43
C VAL A 418 -10.26 6.59 1.38
N ASN A 419 -11.31 6.95 0.63
CA ASN A 419 -11.93 6.08 -0.36
C ASN A 419 -10.90 5.62 -1.41
N GLY A 420 -10.98 4.36 -1.84
CA GLY A 420 -9.93 3.73 -2.64
C GLY A 420 -8.85 3.13 -1.76
N ILE A 421 -7.82 3.90 -1.37
CA ILE A 421 -6.62 3.35 -0.73
C ILE A 421 -6.90 2.61 0.59
N SER A 422 -7.69 3.19 1.51
CA SER A 422 -7.99 2.51 2.77
C SER A 422 -8.78 1.24 2.53
N CYS A 423 -9.72 1.28 1.58
CA CYS A 423 -10.54 0.14 1.22
C CYS A 423 -9.70 -0.98 0.58
N MET A 424 -8.78 -0.66 -0.33
CA MET A 424 -7.85 -1.61 -0.96
C MET A 424 -6.93 -2.28 0.07
N GLY A 425 -6.50 -1.54 1.10
CA GLY A 425 -5.73 -2.05 2.23
C GLY A 425 -6.54 -3.00 3.12
N CYS A 426 -7.69 -2.54 3.61
CA CYS A 426 -8.59 -3.34 4.47
C CYS A 426 -9.11 -4.60 3.75
N HIS A 427 -9.39 -4.50 2.46
CA HIS A 427 -9.86 -5.60 1.61
C HIS A 427 -8.75 -6.15 0.73
N LYS A 428 -7.52 -6.24 1.25
CA LYS A 428 -6.37 -6.76 0.49
C LYS A 428 -6.59 -8.15 -0.13
N HIS A 429 -7.45 -8.97 0.48
CA HIS A 429 -7.86 -10.30 0.00
C HIS A 429 -9.37 -10.38 -0.32
N GLY A 430 -10.03 -9.24 -0.57
CA GLY A 430 -11.45 -9.15 -0.90
C GLY A 430 -12.36 -9.15 0.32
N MET A 431 -13.58 -9.69 0.15
CA MET A 431 -14.53 -9.85 1.27
C MET A 431 -14.00 -10.88 2.26
N PHE A 432 -14.04 -10.62 3.56
CA PHE A 432 -13.53 -11.53 4.59
C PHE A 432 -14.63 -12.02 5.54
N PRO A 433 -14.52 -13.26 6.07
CA PRO A 433 -15.56 -13.85 6.91
C PRO A 433 -15.62 -13.25 8.31
N TRP A 434 -16.77 -13.44 8.97
CA TRP A 434 -17.01 -13.05 10.37
C TRP A 434 -17.71 -14.17 11.14
N GLU A 435 -17.64 -14.09 12.48
CA GLU A 435 -18.01 -15.22 13.35
C GLU A 435 -19.51 -15.40 13.53
N LYS A 436 -20.27 -14.32 13.69
CA LYS A 436 -21.69 -14.39 14.07
C LYS A 436 -22.51 -13.23 13.52
N ASP A 437 -23.81 -13.45 13.41
CA ASP A 437 -24.84 -12.44 13.22
C ASP A 437 -25.61 -12.23 14.54
N ASP A 438 -25.76 -10.98 15.00
CA ASP A 438 -26.40 -10.67 16.29
C ASP A 438 -27.93 -10.50 16.18
N ILE A 439 -28.50 -10.43 14.97
CA ILE A 439 -29.89 -10.03 14.75
C ILE A 439 -30.81 -11.21 14.49
N ARG A 440 -30.48 -12.09 13.54
CA ARG A 440 -31.29 -13.26 13.19
C ARG A 440 -31.72 -14.08 14.42
N PRO A 441 -30.83 -14.43 15.38
CA PRO A 441 -31.21 -15.26 16.53
C PRO A 441 -32.33 -14.65 17.39
N LEU A 442 -32.48 -13.32 17.41
CA LEU A 442 -33.52 -12.63 18.19
C LEU A 442 -34.95 -12.83 17.62
N PHE A 443 -35.05 -13.26 16.35
CA PHE A 443 -36.32 -13.41 15.63
C PHE A 443 -36.71 -14.87 15.35
N GLU A 444 -35.80 -15.83 15.50
CA GLU A 444 -36.06 -17.26 15.21
C GLU A 444 -37.21 -17.85 16.03
N GLY A 445 -37.32 -17.47 17.31
CA GLY A 445 -38.41 -17.91 18.19
C GLY A 445 -39.75 -17.20 17.95
N ARG A 446 -39.83 -16.27 16.99
CA ARG A 446 -41.01 -15.43 16.71
C ARG A 446 -41.62 -15.67 15.33
N ARG A 447 -41.28 -16.79 14.68
CA ARG A 447 -41.85 -17.20 13.38
C ARG A 447 -43.38 -17.14 13.38
N GLY A 448 -43.94 -16.66 12.28
CA GLY A 448 -45.37 -16.38 12.12
C GLY A 448 -45.75 -14.93 12.45
N GLN A 449 -44.84 -14.13 13.00
CA GLN A 449 -45.01 -12.68 13.11
C GLN A 449 -44.46 -12.01 11.86
N ALA A 450 -45.22 -11.12 11.23
CA ALA A 450 -44.84 -10.47 9.96
C ALA A 450 -43.43 -9.84 9.97
N LEU A 451 -43.06 -9.16 11.08
CA LEU A 451 -41.71 -8.61 11.24
C LEU A 451 -40.64 -9.71 11.30
N ALA A 452 -40.86 -10.74 12.12
CA ALA A 452 -39.90 -11.82 12.28
C ALA A 452 -39.72 -12.62 10.99
N ASP A 453 -40.81 -12.92 10.29
CA ASP A 453 -40.76 -13.64 9.02
C ASP A 453 -39.99 -12.84 7.97
N LYS A 454 -40.20 -11.52 7.89
CA LYS A 454 -39.43 -10.65 6.98
C LYS A 454 -37.95 -10.57 7.36
N VAL A 455 -37.62 -10.53 8.65
CA VAL A 455 -36.22 -10.59 9.10
C VAL A 455 -35.57 -11.92 8.71
N LEU A 456 -36.24 -13.04 8.97
CA LEU A 456 -35.69 -14.38 8.70
C LEU A 456 -35.57 -14.69 7.20
N GLU A 457 -36.34 -13.99 6.36
CA GLU A 457 -36.20 -13.98 4.90
C GLU A 457 -34.93 -13.22 4.44
N LEU A 458 -34.66 -12.05 5.02
CA LEU A 458 -33.56 -11.16 4.58
C LEU A 458 -32.22 -11.46 5.26
N PHE A 459 -32.22 -12.04 6.46
CA PHE A 459 -31.03 -12.39 7.23
C PHE A 459 -30.82 -13.89 7.13
N PRO A 460 -30.06 -14.41 6.16
CA PRO A 460 -29.83 -15.85 6.05
C PRO A 460 -29.10 -16.39 7.29
N GLU A 461 -29.10 -17.71 7.45
CA GLU A 461 -28.24 -18.34 8.46
C GLU A 461 -26.79 -17.95 8.26
N ASN A 462 -26.03 -17.76 9.36
CA ASN A 462 -24.65 -17.29 9.27
C ASN A 462 -23.81 -18.19 8.34
N ALA A 463 -23.99 -19.52 8.39
CA ALA A 463 -23.30 -20.44 7.48
C ALA A 463 -23.57 -20.12 5.99
N SER A 464 -24.80 -19.78 5.64
CA SER A 464 -25.19 -19.38 4.27
C SER A 464 -24.61 -18.02 3.90
N MET A 465 -24.62 -17.04 4.82
CA MET A 465 -23.96 -15.76 4.62
C MET A 465 -22.45 -15.94 4.37
N GLN A 466 -21.77 -16.74 5.20
CA GLN A 466 -20.33 -16.99 5.03
C GLN A 466 -20.00 -17.73 3.73
N GLN A 467 -20.93 -18.50 3.16
CA GLN A 467 -20.75 -19.07 1.81
C GLN A 467 -20.75 -17.98 0.73
N LEU A 468 -21.62 -16.98 0.82
CA LEU A 468 -21.64 -15.83 -0.09
C LEU A 468 -20.35 -15.01 0.03
N VAL A 469 -19.92 -14.71 1.27
CA VAL A 469 -18.66 -14.00 1.53
C VAL A 469 -17.47 -14.72 0.89
N ARG A 470 -17.32 -16.02 1.13
CA ARG A 470 -16.23 -16.83 0.55
C ARG A 470 -16.29 -16.91 -0.97
N LYS A 471 -17.49 -16.95 -1.55
CA LYS A 471 -17.67 -16.93 -3.01
C LYS A 471 -17.16 -15.61 -3.59
N ASP A 472 -17.56 -14.50 -2.99
CA ASP A 472 -17.17 -13.16 -3.42
C ASP A 472 -15.67 -12.89 -3.19
N GLN A 473 -15.11 -13.43 -2.10
CA GLN A 473 -13.67 -13.45 -1.81
C GLN A 473 -12.88 -14.19 -2.90
N LYS A 474 -13.30 -15.42 -3.23
CA LYS A 474 -12.63 -16.25 -4.24
C LYS A 474 -12.60 -15.56 -5.61
N LEU A 475 -13.69 -14.89 -5.98
CA LEU A 475 -13.75 -14.13 -7.23
C LEU A 475 -12.69 -13.03 -7.29
N PHE A 476 -12.53 -12.29 -6.20
CA PHE A 476 -11.51 -11.24 -6.09
C PHE A 476 -10.10 -11.82 -6.11
N MET A 477 -9.85 -12.92 -5.39
CA MET A 477 -8.52 -13.52 -5.29
C MET A 477 -7.98 -14.03 -6.63
N ILE A 478 -8.85 -14.60 -7.48
CA ILE A 478 -8.49 -15.00 -8.85
C ILE A 478 -8.03 -13.78 -9.66
N ALA A 479 -8.81 -12.69 -9.60
CA ALA A 479 -8.48 -11.45 -10.29
C ALA A 479 -7.20 -10.80 -9.73
N LEU A 480 -7.01 -10.83 -8.42
CA LEU A 480 -5.80 -10.32 -7.78
C LEU A 480 -4.56 -11.09 -8.27
N GLU A 481 -4.60 -12.42 -8.28
CA GLU A 481 -3.49 -13.25 -8.74
C GLU A 481 -3.15 -12.98 -10.22
N GLU A 482 -4.15 -12.86 -11.09
CA GLU A 482 -3.94 -12.49 -12.49
C GLU A 482 -3.30 -11.09 -12.64
N ALA A 483 -3.66 -10.14 -11.78
CA ALA A 483 -3.14 -8.78 -11.82
C ALA A 483 -1.70 -8.65 -11.33
N ILE A 484 -1.30 -9.39 -10.30
CA ILE A 484 0.00 -9.18 -9.63
C ILE A 484 0.98 -10.35 -9.76
N GLY A 485 0.49 -11.55 -10.06
CA GLY A 485 1.26 -12.80 -9.97
C GLY A 485 2.53 -12.77 -10.81
N ALA A 486 2.48 -12.18 -12.01
CA ALA A 486 3.63 -12.03 -12.91
C ALA A 486 4.79 -11.24 -12.31
N PHE A 487 4.57 -10.43 -11.28
CA PHE A 487 5.60 -9.62 -10.63
C PHE A 487 6.04 -10.16 -9.28
N VAL A 488 5.15 -10.79 -8.52
CA VAL A 488 5.45 -11.24 -7.14
C VAL A 488 5.79 -12.73 -7.04
N LYS A 489 5.17 -13.58 -7.86
CA LYS A 489 5.40 -15.04 -7.87
C LYS A 489 6.54 -15.39 -8.83
N VAL A 490 7.75 -14.93 -8.53
CA VAL A 490 8.93 -15.11 -9.38
C VAL A 490 10.13 -15.58 -8.56
N GLY A 491 11.07 -16.29 -9.20
CA GLY A 491 12.27 -16.78 -8.55
C GLY A 491 11.95 -17.72 -7.39
N SER A 492 12.51 -17.45 -6.20
CA SER A 492 12.24 -18.23 -4.98
C SER A 492 10.79 -18.10 -4.47
N ASP A 493 10.06 -17.09 -4.93
CA ASP A 493 8.66 -16.85 -4.53
C ASP A 493 7.64 -17.47 -5.52
N ALA A 494 8.07 -18.25 -6.52
CA ALA A 494 7.18 -18.77 -7.58
C ALA A 494 5.99 -19.58 -7.04
N ASP A 495 6.20 -20.36 -5.98
CA ASP A 495 5.17 -21.18 -5.34
C ASP A 495 4.52 -20.51 -4.12
N ARG A 496 4.93 -19.29 -3.76
CA ARG A 496 4.39 -18.55 -2.60
C ARG A 496 2.94 -18.14 -2.88
N SER A 497 2.07 -18.28 -1.88
CA SER A 497 0.68 -17.83 -2.01
C SER A 497 0.62 -16.32 -2.20
N ILE A 498 -0.30 -15.84 -3.05
CA ILE A 498 -0.54 -14.39 -3.19
C ILE A 498 -0.98 -13.74 -1.88
N GLU A 499 -1.57 -14.50 -0.96
CA GLU A 499 -2.01 -14.03 0.36
C GLU A 499 -0.87 -13.69 1.31
N ASP A 500 0.34 -14.21 1.04
CA ASP A 500 1.50 -14.00 1.90
C ASP A 500 2.29 -12.75 1.53
N PHE A 501 1.94 -12.08 0.43
CA PHE A 501 2.56 -10.81 0.06
C PHE A 501 1.85 -9.63 0.72
N PRO A 502 2.58 -8.54 1.05
CA PRO A 502 1.95 -7.32 1.53
C PRO A 502 1.03 -6.73 0.47
N GLU A 503 0.04 -5.94 0.89
CA GLU A 503 -0.81 -5.22 -0.04
C GLU A 503 0.04 -4.16 -0.79
N PRO A 504 0.19 -4.26 -2.12
CA PRO A 504 1.24 -3.55 -2.82
C PRO A 504 0.94 -2.04 -2.97
N ILE A 505 -0.31 -1.62 -3.12
CA ILE A 505 -0.67 -0.21 -3.35
C ILE A 505 -0.38 0.64 -2.10
N THR A 506 -0.77 0.15 -0.94
CA THR A 506 -0.57 0.79 0.36
C THR A 506 0.89 0.77 0.77
N ARG A 507 1.64 -0.32 0.51
CA ARG A 507 3.08 -0.38 0.75
C ARG A 507 3.83 0.71 -0.03
N VAL A 508 3.59 0.83 -1.33
CA VAL A 508 4.21 1.86 -2.18
C VAL A 508 3.76 3.26 -1.75
N SER A 509 2.46 3.44 -1.49
CA SER A 509 1.92 4.73 -1.06
C SER A 509 2.52 5.24 0.25
N ARG A 510 2.75 4.35 1.23
CA ARG A 510 3.40 4.73 2.50
C ARG A 510 4.83 5.18 2.29
N ARG A 511 5.60 4.45 1.47
CA ARG A 511 6.97 4.86 1.10
C ARG A 511 6.96 6.21 0.38
N TYR A 512 6.00 6.42 -0.52
CA TYR A 512 5.85 7.69 -1.24
C TYR A 512 5.60 8.88 -0.29
N GLN A 513 4.78 8.69 0.74
CA GLN A 513 4.41 9.75 1.69
C GLN A 513 5.52 10.16 2.68
N LEU A 514 6.64 9.42 2.73
CA LEU A 514 7.75 9.76 3.60
C LEU A 514 8.31 11.15 3.30
N ASP A 515 8.84 11.80 4.33
CA ASP A 515 9.58 13.04 4.18
C ASP A 515 10.84 12.81 3.31
N ILE A 516 11.25 13.88 2.62
CA ILE A 516 12.28 13.86 1.60
C ILE A 516 13.58 14.38 2.15
N THR A 517 14.63 13.58 2.04
CA THR A 517 16.01 14.00 2.28
C THR A 517 16.60 14.66 1.03
N LEU A 518 17.75 15.32 1.18
CA LEU A 518 18.47 15.90 0.04
C LEU A 518 18.90 14.81 -0.97
N GLU A 519 19.26 13.64 -0.45
CA GLU A 519 19.58 12.43 -1.18
C GLU A 519 18.41 12.01 -2.07
N ASP A 520 17.21 11.90 -1.49
CA ASP A 520 16.01 11.46 -2.20
C ASP A 520 15.65 12.45 -3.30
N ALA A 521 15.70 13.74 -3.00
CA ALA A 521 15.46 14.80 -3.98
C ALA A 521 16.42 14.74 -5.17
N SER A 522 17.71 14.48 -4.92
CA SER A 522 18.73 14.32 -5.98
C SER A 522 18.39 13.16 -6.92
N ARG A 523 17.94 12.02 -6.38
CA ARG A 523 17.54 10.86 -7.19
C ARG A 523 16.24 11.11 -7.95
N GLU A 524 15.26 11.75 -7.32
CA GLU A 524 13.98 12.11 -7.93
C GLU A 524 14.11 13.19 -9.04
N LEU A 525 15.20 13.95 -9.04
CA LEU A 525 15.60 14.87 -10.11
C LEU A 525 16.46 14.20 -11.21
N GLY A 526 16.80 12.92 -11.05
CA GLY A 526 17.66 12.21 -12.01
C GLY A 526 19.14 12.60 -11.94
N LEU A 527 19.61 13.15 -10.81
CA LEU A 527 21.00 13.58 -10.60
C LEU A 527 21.86 12.51 -9.92
N GLY A 528 21.25 11.40 -9.49
CA GLY A 528 21.94 10.35 -8.73
C GLY A 528 22.49 10.88 -7.40
N GLU A 529 23.76 10.63 -7.13
CA GLU A 529 24.44 11.05 -5.89
C GLU A 529 24.99 12.48 -5.94
N ASN A 530 24.76 13.25 -7.03
CA ASN A 530 25.30 14.59 -7.19
C ASN A 530 24.51 15.67 -6.40
N LYS A 531 24.53 15.57 -5.07
CA LYS A 531 23.86 16.51 -4.15
C LYS A 531 24.45 17.92 -4.19
N GLN A 532 25.68 18.07 -4.67
CA GLN A 532 26.34 19.37 -4.79
C GLN A 532 25.55 20.32 -5.70
N ALA A 533 24.88 19.77 -6.71
CA ALA A 533 24.01 20.55 -7.61
C ALA A 533 22.82 21.23 -6.87
N LEU A 534 22.45 20.72 -5.69
CA LEU A 534 21.33 21.23 -4.88
C LEU A 534 21.76 22.24 -3.79
N SER A 535 23.05 22.57 -3.72
CA SER A 535 23.65 23.22 -2.54
C SER A 535 23.48 24.74 -2.44
N SER A 536 22.55 25.37 -3.20
CA SER A 536 22.33 26.82 -3.14
C SER A 536 21.46 27.21 -1.93
N PRO A 537 22.02 27.75 -0.82
CA PRO A 537 21.24 27.92 0.41
C PRO A 537 20.14 28.98 0.28
N ARG A 538 20.37 29.98 -0.59
CA ARG A 538 19.37 31.00 -0.90
C ARG A 538 18.18 30.40 -1.64
N LEU A 539 18.43 29.60 -2.69
CA LEU A 539 17.37 28.96 -3.47
C LEU A 539 16.57 27.99 -2.60
N LEU A 540 17.26 27.17 -1.80
CA LEU A 540 16.59 26.26 -0.86
C LEU A 540 15.65 27.01 0.08
N ARG A 541 16.07 28.16 0.63
CA ARG A 541 15.21 28.98 1.50
C ARG A 541 14.00 29.56 0.77
N GLU A 542 14.18 30.08 -0.44
CA GLU A 542 13.08 30.64 -1.25
C GLU A 542 12.04 29.57 -1.66
N LEU A 543 12.43 28.30 -1.69
CA LEU A 543 11.57 27.16 -2.03
C LEU A 543 10.98 26.42 -0.82
N GLY A 544 11.27 26.86 0.42
CA GLY A 544 10.86 26.13 1.63
C GLY A 544 11.68 24.87 1.93
N LEU A 545 12.80 24.67 1.22
CA LEU A 545 13.68 23.50 1.32
C LEU A 545 14.88 23.72 2.27
N ALA A 546 14.86 24.79 3.06
CA ALA A 546 15.99 25.18 3.90
C ALA A 546 16.40 24.10 4.92
N ASN A 547 15.48 23.21 5.31
CA ASN A 547 15.80 22.18 6.31
C ASN A 547 16.90 21.22 5.82
N TRP A 548 17.05 21.00 4.51
CA TRP A 548 18.15 20.21 3.94
C TRP A 548 19.56 20.78 4.18
N SER A 549 19.68 22.01 4.69
CA SER A 549 20.97 22.54 5.16
C SER A 549 21.44 21.86 6.46
N ASN A 550 20.57 21.11 7.15
CA ASN A 550 20.90 20.33 8.34
C ASN A 550 21.31 18.91 7.95
N ALA A 551 22.27 18.31 8.67
CA ALA A 551 22.83 16.98 8.35
C ALA A 551 21.83 15.81 8.32
N GLN A 552 20.66 15.96 8.97
CA GLN A 552 19.55 14.99 8.96
C GLN A 552 18.22 15.68 8.59
N GLY A 553 18.31 16.83 7.91
CA GLY A 553 17.14 17.61 7.56
C GLY A 553 16.27 16.91 6.52
N THR A 554 14.97 16.91 6.76
CA THR A 554 13.96 16.41 5.83
C THR A 554 12.95 17.51 5.49
N VAL A 555 12.21 17.35 4.40
CA VAL A 555 11.07 18.22 4.08
C VAL A 555 9.86 17.36 3.78
N SER A 556 8.65 17.85 4.06
CA SER A 556 7.45 17.08 3.74
C SER A 556 7.34 16.83 2.24
N ARG A 557 6.73 15.70 1.85
CA ARG A 557 6.44 15.36 0.46
C ARG A 557 5.70 16.50 -0.27
N GLU A 558 4.72 17.13 0.37
CA GLU A 558 3.96 18.26 -0.17
C GLU A 558 4.84 19.48 -0.49
N THR A 559 5.75 19.82 0.43
CA THR A 559 6.70 20.93 0.24
C THR A 559 7.60 20.63 -0.95
N TRP A 560 8.08 19.39 -1.04
CA TRP A 560 8.94 18.95 -2.14
C TRP A 560 8.23 19.01 -3.49
N GLU A 561 7.02 18.46 -3.61
CA GLU A 561 6.24 18.49 -4.86
C GLU A 561 5.97 19.93 -5.33
N THR A 562 5.67 20.83 -4.40
CA THR A 562 5.44 22.25 -4.70
C THR A 562 6.70 22.93 -5.24
N ALA A 563 7.87 22.58 -4.67
CA ALA A 563 9.15 23.15 -5.05
C ALA A 563 9.75 22.51 -6.32
N TYR A 564 9.41 21.26 -6.63
CA TYR A 564 10.06 20.42 -7.64
C TYR A 564 10.24 21.13 -8.97
N GLY A 565 9.15 21.62 -9.56
CA GLY A 565 9.19 22.23 -10.89
C GLY A 565 10.06 23.49 -10.93
N ARG A 566 10.02 24.33 -9.88
CA ARG A 566 10.87 25.53 -9.84
C ARG A 566 12.34 25.13 -9.71
N LEU A 567 12.66 24.17 -8.84
CA LEU A 567 14.02 23.68 -8.68
C LEU A 567 14.56 23.05 -9.97
N ALA A 568 13.79 22.16 -10.61
CA ALA A 568 14.19 21.51 -11.87
C ALA A 568 14.48 22.53 -12.99
N ARG A 569 13.74 23.65 -13.04
CA ARG A 569 13.99 24.74 -13.98
C ARG A 569 15.30 25.47 -13.68
N GLU A 570 15.52 25.86 -12.43
CA GLU A 570 16.74 26.58 -12.01
C GLU A 570 18.00 25.72 -12.22
N MET A 571 17.84 24.40 -12.17
CA MET A 571 18.90 23.43 -12.44
C MET A 571 19.05 23.05 -13.91
N GLU A 572 18.27 23.68 -14.80
CA GLU A 572 18.27 23.40 -16.25
C GLU A 572 17.95 21.93 -16.62
N ILE A 573 17.30 21.18 -15.73
CA ILE A 573 16.90 19.78 -15.96
C ILE A 573 15.76 19.72 -16.97
N GLY A 574 14.81 20.64 -16.86
CA GLY A 574 13.67 20.72 -17.76
C GLY A 574 12.73 21.87 -17.44
N VAL A 575 11.80 22.14 -18.35
CA VAL A 575 10.81 23.21 -18.17
C VAL A 575 9.50 22.61 -17.65
N PRO A 576 9.01 23.01 -16.46
CA PRO A 576 7.75 22.50 -15.92
C PRO A 576 6.57 22.66 -16.88
N ILE A 577 5.80 21.58 -17.02
CA ILE A 577 4.57 21.53 -17.80
C ILE A 577 3.41 21.55 -16.82
N ARG A 578 2.44 22.43 -17.07
CA ARG A 578 1.14 22.37 -16.41
C ARG A 578 0.07 22.08 -17.45
N VAL A 579 -0.60 20.94 -17.29
CA VAL A 579 -1.85 20.66 -18.01
C VAL A 579 -2.97 21.36 -17.24
N ARG A 580 -3.80 22.13 -17.95
CA ARG A 580 -4.92 22.87 -17.37
C ARG A 580 -6.21 22.09 -17.53
#